data_AF-A0A532TUD0-F1
#
_entry.id   AF-A0A532TUD0-F1
#
_cell.length_a   1.000
_cell.length_b   1.000
_cell.length_c   1.000
_cell.angle_alpha   90.00
_cell.angle_beta   90.00
_cell.angle_gamma   90.00
#
_symmetry.space_group_name_H-M   'P 1'
#
loop_
_entity.id
_entity.type
_entity.pdbx_description
1 polymer ?
#
loop_
_entity_poly.entity_id
_entity_poly.type
_entity_poly.pdbx_seq_one_letter_code
_entity_poly.pdbx_strand_id
1 'polypeptide(L)' 'VGRVVEGLVTKPGEKGGHVVRLPNYKPAIVSNAGLGEFVDVKIIEARPTYLLGVKA' A
#
# COMPACT_ATOMS: atom_id res chain seq x y z
N VAL A 1 -2.75 -2.65 12.64
CA VAL A 1 -1.36 -2.15 12.50
C VAL A 1 -0.42 -3.29 12.82
N GLY A 2 0.66 -3.51 12.05
CA GLY A 2 1.59 -4.62 12.23
C GLY A 2 1.32 -5.89 11.40
N ARG A 3 0.28 -5.89 10.55
CA ARG A 3 0.00 -6.98 9.60
C ARG A 3 0.77 -6.75 8.31
N VAL A 4 1.37 -7.82 7.78
CA VAL A 4 1.87 -7.88 6.41
C VAL A 4 0.72 -8.37 5.53
N VAL A 5 0.49 -7.67 4.44
CA VAL A 5 -0.59 -7.93 3.51
C VAL A 5 -0.07 -7.73 2.10
N GLU A 6 -0.31 -8.71 1.24
CA GLU A 6 -0.02 -8.59 -0.17
C GLU A 6 -1.03 -7.65 -0.83
N GLY A 7 -0.57 -6.80 -1.73
CA GLY A 7 -1.46 -5.99 -2.54
C GLY A 7 -0.85 -5.62 -3.88
N LEU A 8 -1.75 -5.32 -4.83
CA LEU A 8 -1.39 -4.96 -6.19
C LEU A 8 -1.13 -3.46 -6.29
N VAL A 9 0.03 -3.07 -6.81
CA VAL A 9 0.33 -1.67 -7.09
C VAL A 9 -0.43 -1.22 -8.33
N THR A 10 -1.38 -0.31 -8.16
CA THR A 10 -2.29 0.10 -9.24
C THR A 10 -1.96 1.45 -9.84
N LYS A 11 -1.53 2.41 -9.02
CA LYS A 11 -1.33 3.81 -9.44
C LYS A 11 -0.18 4.47 -8.67
N PRO A 12 0.54 5.42 -9.27
CA PRO A 12 1.41 6.31 -8.52
C PRO A 12 0.55 7.26 -7.68
N GLY A 13 0.94 7.50 -6.43
CA GLY A 13 0.30 8.46 -5.54
C GLY A 13 0.74 9.89 -5.87
N GLU A 14 -0.19 10.84 -5.80
CA GLU A 14 0.04 12.24 -6.18
C GLU A 14 1.14 12.95 -5.36
N LYS A 15 1.42 12.47 -4.13
CA LYS A 15 2.38 13.08 -3.20
C LYS A 15 3.71 12.32 -3.06
N GLY A 16 3.98 11.38 -3.97
CA GLY A 16 5.12 10.47 -3.86
C GLY A 16 4.76 9.23 -3.04
N GLY A 17 4.79 8.08 -3.71
CA GLY A 17 4.31 6.80 -3.20
C GLY A 17 3.51 6.08 -4.27
N HIS A 18 3.04 4.89 -3.94
CA HIS A 18 2.26 4.03 -4.82
C HIS A 18 1.01 3.55 -4.10
N VAL A 19 -0.12 3.60 -4.80
CA VAL A 19 -1.41 3.13 -4.33
C VAL A 19 -1.49 1.63 -4.57
N VAL A 20 -1.44 0.90 -3.47
CA VAL A 20 -1.58 -0.54 -3.41
C VAL A 20 -3.03 -0.87 -3.07
N ARG A 21 -3.66 -1.71 -3.90
CA ARG A 21 -4.98 -2.25 -3.64
C ARG A 21 -4.85 -3.52 -2.81
N LEU A 22 -5.40 -3.47 -1.60
CA LEU A 22 -5.46 -4.59 -0.70
C LEU A 22 -6.75 -5.40 -0.90
N PRO A 23 -6.77 -6.68 -0.49
CA PRO A 23 -7.98 -7.52 -0.56
C PRO A 23 -9.13 -6.99 0.30
N ASN A 24 -8.84 -6.12 1.28
CA ASN A 24 -9.85 -5.49 2.14
C ASN A 24 -10.52 -4.25 1.51
N TYR A 25 -10.35 -4.01 0.21
CA TYR A 25 -10.84 -2.84 -0.55
C TYR A 25 -10.30 -1.47 -0.09
N LYS A 26 -9.49 -1.38 0.98
CA LYS A 26 -8.85 -0.13 1.38
C LYS A 26 -7.55 0.08 0.60
N PRO A 27 -7.28 1.29 0.09
CA PRO A 27 -6.00 1.58 -0.51
C PRO A 27 -4.91 1.66 0.58
N ALA A 28 -3.75 1.08 0.30
CA ALA A 28 -2.52 1.33 1.03
C ALA A 28 -1.57 2.22 0.21
N ILE A 29 -0.88 3.13 0.87
CA ILE A 29 0.18 3.95 0.28
C ILE A 29 1.52 3.34 0.69
N VAL A 30 2.36 3.03 -0.31
CA VAL A 30 3.69 2.45 -0.11
C VAL A 30 4.72 3.21 -0.91
N SER A 31 5.85 3.52 -0.29
CA SER A 31 6.99 4.13 -1.00
C SER A 31 7.80 3.05 -1.71
N ASN A 32 8.26 3.36 -2.93
CA ASN A 32 9.20 2.51 -3.69
C ASN A 32 8.64 1.13 -4.14
N ALA A 33 7.52 1.14 -4.88
CA ALA A 33 6.92 -0.06 -5.45
C ALA A 33 6.70 0.10 -6.97
N GLY A 34 6.84 -0.97 -7.76
CA GLY A 34 6.64 -0.93 -9.20
C GLY A 34 5.16 -1.01 -9.58
N LEU A 35 4.70 -0.22 -10.55
CA LEU A 35 3.33 -0.31 -11.07
C LEU A 35 3.07 -1.70 -11.68
N GLY A 36 1.96 -2.33 -11.27
CA GLY A 36 1.58 -3.68 -11.72
C GLY A 36 2.26 -4.83 -10.96
N GLU A 37 3.10 -4.53 -9.96
CA GLU A 37 3.73 -5.54 -9.11
C GLU A 37 2.82 -5.87 -7.92
N PHE A 38 2.84 -7.13 -7.48
CA PHE A 38 2.34 -7.52 -6.17
C PHE A 38 3.45 -7.33 -5.15
N VAL A 39 3.18 -6.52 -4.13
CA VAL A 39 4.14 -6.23 -3.06
C VAL A 39 3.56 -6.58 -1.72
N ASP A 40 4.40 -7.16 -0.86
CA ASP A 40 4.08 -7.33 0.55
C ASP A 40 4.22 -6.00 1.28
N VAL A 41 3.12 -5.57 1.88
CA VAL A 41 3.02 -4.29 2.56
C VAL A 41 2.81 -4.52 4.04
N LYS A 42 3.76 -4.06 4.86
CA LYS A 42 3.58 -4.00 6.30
C LYS A 42 2.85 -2.73 6.67
N ILE A 43 1.62 -2.84 7.16
CA ILE A 43 0.79 -1.71 7.57
C ILE A 43 1.35 -1.11 8.86
N ILE A 44 1.95 0.08 8.76
CA ILE A 44 2.52 0.82 9.89
C ILE A 44 1.49 1.75 10.54
N GLU A 45 0.53 2.26 9.78
CA GLU A 45 -0.46 3.21 10.27
C GLU A 45 -1.78 3.06 9.50
N ALA A 46 -2.91 3.26 10.20
CA ALA A 46 -4.23 3.23 9.58
C ALA A 46 -4.86 4.61 9.68
N ARG A 47 -5.08 5.26 8.53
CA ARG A 47 -5.87 6.50 8.44
C ARG A 47 -7.32 6.16 8.10
N PRO A 48 -8.27 7.09 8.30
CA PRO A 48 -9.68 6.85 7.99
C PRO A 48 -9.92 6.49 6.51
N THR A 49 -9.16 7.12 5.61
CA THR A 49 -9.34 7.03 4.15
C THR A 49 -8.31 6.15 3.44
N TYR A 50 -7.18 5.84 4.06
CA TYR A 50 -6.13 4.99 3.50
C TYR A 50 -5.28 4.33 4.58
N LEU A 51 -4.53 3.32 4.21
CA LEU A 51 -3.54 2.68 5.07
C LEU A 51 -2.15 3.14 4.65
N LEU A 52 -1.25 3.32 5.60
CA LEU A 52 0.15 3.60 5.34
C LEU A 52 0.93 2.32 5.58
N GLY A 53 1.75 1.97 4.61
CA GLY A 53 2.56 0.77 4.67
C GLY A 53 3.95 0.99 4.14
N VAL A 54 4.85 0.12 4.56
CA VAL A 54 6.21 0.02 4.03
C VAL A 54 6.34 -1.33 3.33
N LYS A 55 7.12 -1.37 2.24
CA LYS A 55 7.48 -2.63 1.59
C LYS A 55 8.22 -3.50 2.62
N ALA A 56 7.76 -4.74 2.81
CA ALA A 56 8.39 -5.71 3.68
C ALA A 56 9.60 -6.37 3.01
#